data_AF-A0A7J7N1R7-F1
#
_entry.id   AF-A0A7J7N1R7-F1
#
_cell.length_a   1.000
_cell.length_b   1.000
_cell.length_c   1.000
_cell.angle_alpha   90.00
_cell.angle_beta   90.00
_cell.angle_gamma   90.00
#
_symmetry.space_group_name_H-M   'P 1'
#
loop_
_entity.id
_entity.type
_entity.pdbx_description
1 polymer ?
#
loop_
_entity_poly.entity_id
_entity_poly.type
_entity_poly.pdbx_seq_one_letter_code
_entity_poly.pdbx_strand_id
1 'polypeptide(L)'
;MCINGRKVGFAAKRKRNDKDRLILKTMQSTTVGAGVIPAELTREFDEGEGELIYMRANYERVVASGDSESYHLINTDACPDQELSIFLMRS
;
A
#
# COMPACT_ATOMS: atom_id res chain seq x y z
N MET A 1 11.60 -2.83 -5.50
CA MET A 1 10.82 -1.93 -4.64
C MET A 1 11.74 -1.27 -3.64
N CYS A 2 11.71 0.05 -3.57
CA CYS A 2 12.42 0.82 -2.55
C CYS A 2 11.41 1.63 -1.72
N ILE A 3 11.67 1.77 -0.42
CA ILE A 3 10.91 2.60 0.51
C ILE A 3 11.87 3.63 1.10
N ASN A 4 11.54 4.92 0.99
CA ASN A 4 12.35 6.04 1.47
C ASN A 4 13.84 5.91 1.06
N GLY A 5 14.07 5.58 -0.21
CA GLY A 5 15.41 5.40 -0.79
C GLY A 5 16.10 4.06 -0.48
N ARG A 6 15.52 3.21 0.39
CA ARG A 6 16.10 1.90 0.75
C ARG A 6 15.47 0.77 -0.05
N LYS A 7 16.28 -0.12 -0.63
CA LYS A 7 15.78 -1.33 -1.30
C LYS A 7 15.21 -2.30 -0.25
N VAL A 8 13.93 -2.60 -0.34
CA VAL A 8 13.22 -3.46 0.64
C VAL A 8 12.78 -4.79 0.06
N GLY A 9 12.74 -4.94 -1.27
CA GLY A 9 12.37 -6.20 -1.90
C GLY A 9 11.79 -6.05 -3.30
N PHE A 10 10.86 -6.94 -3.63
CA PHE A 10 10.23 -7.05 -4.93
C PHE A 10 8.74 -6.72 -4.83
N ALA A 11 8.19 -6.18 -5.91
CA ALA A 11 6.76 -5.95 -6.06
C ALA A 11 6.34 -6.52 -7.41
N ALA A 12 5.19 -7.18 -7.45
CA ALA A 12 4.64 -7.77 -8.67
C ALA A 12 3.25 -7.18 -8.95
N LYS A 13 3.01 -6.81 -10.21
CA LYS A 13 1.66 -6.45 -10.65
C LYS A 13 0.85 -7.74 -10.75
N ARG A 14 -0.29 -7.79 -10.06
CA ARG A 14 -1.25 -8.90 -10.15
C ARG A 14 -2.61 -8.44 -10.67
N LYS A 15 -3.37 -9.36 -11.27
CA LYS A 15 -4.77 -9.11 -11.62
C LYS A 15 -5.61 -9.11 -10.35
N ARG A 16 -6.49 -8.12 -10.22
CA ARG A 16 -7.44 -8.03 -9.10
C ARG A 16 -8.34 -9.26 -9.06
N ASN A 17 -8.46 -9.91 -7.90
CA ASN A 17 -9.40 -11.00 -7.66
C ASN A 17 -10.51 -10.58 -6.68
N ASP A 18 -11.42 -11.49 -6.31
CA ASP A 18 -12.50 -11.20 -5.36
C ASP A 18 -11.97 -10.89 -3.94
N LYS A 19 -10.80 -11.44 -3.60
CA LYS A 19 -10.08 -11.19 -2.35
C LYS A 19 -9.70 -9.71 -2.23
N ASP A 20 -9.10 -9.16 -3.29
CA ASP A 20 -8.77 -7.74 -3.37
C ASP A 20 -10.01 -6.85 -3.24
N ARG A 21 -11.14 -7.26 -3.84
CA ARG A 21 -12.40 -6.50 -3.72
C ARG A 21 -12.91 -6.47 -2.28
N LEU A 22 -12.82 -7.58 -1.54
CA LEU A 22 -13.23 -7.63 -0.14
C LEU A 22 -12.38 -6.70 0.72
N ILE A 23 -11.05 -6.79 0.60
CA ILE A 23 -10.10 -5.93 1.31
C ILE A 23 -10.39 -4.45 1.02
N LEU A 24 -10.50 -4.08 -0.26
CA LEU A 24 -10.79 -2.70 -0.67
C LEU A 24 -12.16 -2.21 -0.16
N LYS A 25 -13.16 -3.09 -0.09
CA LYS A 25 -14.48 -2.78 0.47
C LYS A 25 -14.40 -2.53 1.98
N THR A 26 -13.63 -3.32 2.72
CA THR A 26 -13.40 -3.12 4.15
C THR A 26 -12.70 -1.79 4.42
N MET A 27 -11.77 -1.38 3.55
CA MET A 27 -11.08 -0.09 3.66
C MET A 27 -11.95 1.11 3.26
N GLN A 28 -13.14 0.89 2.68
CA GLN A 28 -13.98 1.95 2.10
C GLN A 28 -14.40 3.02 3.12
N SER A 29 -14.63 2.62 4.38
CA SER A 29 -15.05 3.50 5.48
C SER A 29 -13.93 4.41 6.01
N THR A 30 -12.67 4.13 5.71
CA THR A 30 -11.51 4.89 6.21
C THR A 30 -11.09 5.95 5.19
N THR A 31 -11.14 7.24 5.49
CA THR A 31 -10.73 8.28 4.50
C THR A 31 -9.21 8.38 4.35
N VAL A 32 -8.49 8.61 5.46
CA VAL A 32 -7.02 8.62 5.57
C VAL A 32 -6.65 8.02 6.93
N GLY A 33 -5.61 7.18 6.99
CA GLY A 33 -5.09 6.61 8.23
C GLY A 33 -4.55 5.18 8.06
N ALA A 34 -4.18 4.58 9.18
CA ALA A 34 -3.81 3.17 9.26
C ALA A 34 -4.92 2.37 9.96
N GLY A 35 -5.03 1.08 9.63
CA GLY A 35 -6.02 0.19 10.21
C GLY A 35 -5.61 -1.26 10.13
N VAL A 36 -6.40 -2.11 10.77
CA VAL A 36 -6.20 -3.55 10.79
C VAL A 36 -7.46 -4.22 10.27
N ILE A 37 -7.31 -5.15 9.33
CA ILE A 37 -8.38 -6.03 8.88
C ILE A 37 -8.24 -7.33 9.69
N PRO A 38 -9.29 -7.70 10.46
CA PRO A 38 -9.25 -8.88 11.31
C PRO A 38 -8.92 -10.16 10.56
N ALA A 39 -8.23 -11.07 11.26
CA ALA A 39 -7.83 -12.38 10.74
C ALA A 39 -9.00 -13.17 10.15
N GLU A 40 -10.21 -13.07 10.71
CA GLU A 40 -11.41 -13.74 10.22
C GLU A 40 -11.75 -13.41 8.77
N LEU A 41 -11.42 -12.18 8.34
CA LEU A 41 -11.59 -11.70 6.98
C LEU A 41 -10.34 -11.89 6.10
N THR A 42 -9.21 -12.31 6.68
CA THR A 42 -7.92 -12.52 6.00
C THR A 42 -7.41 -13.98 6.07
N ARG A 43 -8.08 -14.86 6.82
CA ARG A 43 -7.76 -16.28 7.07
C ARG A 43 -7.74 -17.16 5.82
N GLU A 44 -8.55 -16.82 4.80
CA GLU A 44 -8.51 -17.52 3.50
C GLU A 44 -7.49 -16.91 2.52
N PHE A 45 -6.72 -15.90 2.97
CA PHE A 45 -6.06 -14.94 2.10
C PHE A 45 -4.55 -14.80 2.37
N ASP A 46 -4.08 -15.21 3.54
CA ASP A 46 -2.66 -15.30 3.91
C ASP A 46 -2.36 -16.67 4.56
N GLU A 47 -1.23 -17.30 4.22
CA GLU A 47 -0.72 -18.49 4.94
C GLU A 47 -0.08 -18.09 6.29
N GLY A 48 0.09 -16.78 6.52
CA GLY A 48 0.48 -16.22 7.81
C GLY A 48 -0.70 -16.15 8.78
N GLU A 49 -0.50 -16.63 10.00
CA GLU A 49 -1.39 -16.35 11.12
C GLU A 49 -1.30 -14.87 11.49
N GLY A 50 -2.03 -13.99 10.80
CA GLY A 50 -1.92 -12.56 11.04
C GLY A 50 -3.10 -11.72 10.56
N GLU A 51 -3.42 -10.72 11.38
CA GLU A 51 -4.28 -9.62 10.96
C GLU A 51 -3.58 -8.80 9.86
N LEU A 52 -4.32 -8.32 8.85
CA LEU A 52 -3.74 -7.52 7.79
C LEU A 52 -3.71 -6.04 8.19
N ILE A 53 -2.52 -5.48 8.36
CA ILE A 53 -2.34 -4.06 8.63
C ILE A 53 -2.29 -3.31 7.32
N TYR A 54 -3.03 -2.20 7.21
CA TYR A 54 -3.08 -1.37 6.02
C TYR A 54 -2.92 0.11 6.34
N MET A 55 -2.55 0.87 5.32
CA MET A 55 -2.57 2.33 5.31
C MET A 55 -3.37 2.82 4.10
N ARG A 56 -4.29 3.74 4.31
CA ARG A 56 -5.04 4.44 3.26
C ARG A 56 -4.69 5.92 3.35
N ALA A 57 -4.20 6.48 2.25
CA ALA A 57 -3.83 7.89 2.18
C ALA A 57 -3.86 8.38 0.74
N ASN A 58 -3.73 9.69 0.57
CA ASN A 58 -3.53 10.29 -0.74
C ASN A 58 -2.04 10.18 -1.12
N TYR A 59 -1.77 9.83 -2.36
CA TYR A 59 -0.41 9.73 -2.87
C TYR A 59 -0.29 10.53 -4.16
N GLU A 60 0.81 11.26 -4.31
CA GLU A 60 1.24 11.81 -5.58
C GLU A 60 1.97 10.71 -6.35
N ARG A 61 1.45 10.36 -7.53
CA ARG A 61 2.08 9.40 -8.44
C ARG A 61 2.95 10.16 -9.43
N VAL A 62 4.24 9.84 -9.43
CA VAL A 62 5.22 10.39 -10.38
C VAL A 62 5.72 9.27 -11.26
N VAL A 63 5.62 9.43 -12.58
CA VAL A 63 6.14 8.48 -13.57
C VAL A 63 7.40 9.07 -14.16
N ALA A 64 8.55 8.48 -13.85
CA ALA A 64 9.85 8.95 -14.34
C ALA A 64 10.16 8.40 -15.74
N SER A 65 9.84 7.13 -15.99
CA SER A 65 10.02 6.47 -17.29
C SER A 65 8.99 5.34 -17.48
N GLY A 66 9.02 4.66 -18.62
CA GLY A 66 8.16 3.48 -18.86
C GLY A 66 8.33 2.36 -17.81
N ASP A 67 9.50 2.32 -17.17
CA ASP A 67 9.89 1.28 -16.22
C ASP A 67 10.03 1.79 -14.79
N SER A 68 9.76 3.07 -14.52
CA SER A 68 9.95 3.66 -13.20
C SER A 68 8.80 4.58 -12.81
N GLU A 69 8.20 4.26 -11.66
CA GLU A 69 7.19 5.10 -11.02
C GLU A 69 7.42 5.18 -9.51
N SER A 70 7.02 6.30 -8.92
CA SER A 70 7.04 6.54 -7.49
C SER A 70 5.70 7.05 -6.97
N TYR A 71 5.45 6.79 -5.70
CA TYR A 71 4.26 7.21 -4.97
C TYR A 71 4.73 7.93 -3.70
N HIS A 72 4.39 9.20 -3.57
CA HIS A 72 4.75 10.04 -2.43
C HIS A 72 3.51 10.32 -1.60
N LEU A 73 3.55 9.97 -0.31
CA LEU A 73 2.45 10.23 0.61
C LEU A 73 2.19 11.74 0.70
N ILE A 74 0.95 12.14 0.44
CA ILE A 74 0.48 13.52 0.63
C ILE A 74 -0.06 13.62 2.05
N ASN A 75 0.69 14.29 2.92
CA ASN A 75 0.24 14.51 4.29
C ASN A 75 -0.78 15.65 4.35
N THR A 76 -1.99 15.38 4.85
CA THR A 76 -3.06 16.39 4.98
C THR A 76 -2.95 17.19 6.28
N ASP A 77 -2.37 16.59 7.32
CA ASP A 77 -2.03 17.26 8.56
C ASP A 77 -0.53 17.50 8.56
N ALA A 78 -0.09 18.69 8.95
CA ALA A 78 1.32 19.11 8.90
C ALA A 78 2.20 18.35 9.94
N CYS A 79 2.25 17.02 9.87
CA CYS A 79 3.15 16.18 10.64
C CYS A 79 4.36 15.84 9.75
N PRO A 80 5.44 16.64 9.80
CA PRO A 80 6.58 16.54 8.87
C PRO A 80 7.35 15.20 8.99
N ASP A 81 7.15 14.44 10.06
CA ASP A 81 7.98 13.27 10.38
C ASP A 81 7.48 11.94 9.78
N GLN A 82 6.26 11.90 9.24
CA GLN A 82 5.72 10.71 8.56
C GLN A 82 5.73 10.88 7.04
N GLU A 83 6.94 10.90 6.46
CA GLU A 83 7.10 10.86 5.01
C GLU A 83 7.28 9.41 4.53
N LEU A 84 6.40 8.96 3.63
CA LEU A 84 6.49 7.65 2.99
C LEU A 84 6.53 7.81 1.47
N SER A 85 7.63 7.37 0.87
CA SER A 85 7.84 7.33 -0.57
C SER A 85 8.14 5.91 -1.02
N ILE A 86 7.37 5.39 -1.98
CA ILE A 86 7.52 4.05 -2.55
C ILE A 86 7.97 4.18 -3.99
N PHE A 87 9.08 3.53 -4.34
CA PHE A 87 9.62 3.49 -5.69
C PHE A 87 9.54 2.08 -6.27
N LEU A 88 8.94 1.98 -7.46
CA LEU A 88 8.77 0.76 -8.22
C LEU A 88 9.57 0.86 -9.52
N MET A 89 10.52 -0.06 -9.68
CA MET A 89 11.24 -0.25 -10.94
C MET A 89 10.80 -1.57 -11.54
N ARG A 90 10.46 -1.56 -12.83
CA ARG A 90 10.23 -2.75 -13.64
C ARG A 90 11.56 -3.23 -14.19
N SER A 91 11.69 -4.55 -14.25
CA SER A 91 12.77 -5.26 -14.92
C SER A 91 12.28 -5.79 -16.26
#